data_AF-A0A7K0WUG4-F1
#
_entry.id   AF-A0A7K0WUG4-F1
#
_cell.length_a   1.000
_cell.length_b   1.000
_cell.length_c   1.000
_cell.angle_alpha   90.00
_cell.angle_beta   90.00
_cell.angle_gamma   90.00
#
_symmetry.space_group_name_H-M   'P 1'
#
loop_
_entity.id
_entity.type
_entity.pdbx_description
1 polymer ?
#
loop_
_entity_poly.entity_id
_entity_poly.type
_entity_poly.pdbx_seq_one_letter_code
_entity_poly.pdbx_strand_id
1 'polypeptide(L)'
;MTEPPSGPSENGSSAESVAADLPVIELVHPMPGFPAHRRFALVRLDEDGVLCALRSLDDPDLRFLVVPPHAFFPEYAPVIDDATASELGVTRAEDVLLLSVLTAGPSLADTTANLLAPVLVNTHTQRACQVVLDDPALSTHTPLVA
;
A
#
# COMPACT_ATOMS: atom_id res chain seq x y z
N MET A 1 39.53 34.09 21.97
CA MET A 1 39.98 32.77 21.51
C MET A 1 39.99 31.92 22.77
N THR A 2 38.94 31.17 23.09
CA THR A 2 38.51 29.97 22.35
C THR A 2 37.02 29.74 22.54
N GLU A 3 36.37 29.30 21.47
CA GLU A 3 34.95 28.93 21.36
C GLU A 3 34.57 27.72 22.24
N PRO A 4 33.28 27.53 22.58
CA PRO A 4 32.81 26.37 23.34
C PRO A 4 32.88 25.08 22.49
N PRO A 5 32.98 23.88 23.09
CA PRO A 5 32.91 22.65 22.34
C PRO A 5 31.48 22.40 21.84
N SER A 6 31.36 22.36 20.51
CA SER A 6 30.23 21.83 19.75
C SER A 6 29.89 20.38 20.16
N GLY A 7 28.60 20.06 20.19
CA GLY A 7 28.13 18.67 20.10
C GLY A 7 28.48 18.03 18.74
N PRO A 8 28.28 16.72 18.59
CA PRO A 8 26.97 16.21 18.16
C PRO A 8 26.47 15.07 19.06
N SER A 9 25.20 15.09 19.49
CA SER A 9 24.13 14.28 18.90
C SER A 9 24.53 12.82 18.68
N GLU A 10 24.27 11.98 19.68
CA GLU A 10 24.20 10.54 19.50
C GLU A 10 22.95 10.24 18.68
N ASN A 11 23.16 10.07 17.37
CA ASN A 11 22.15 9.57 16.45
C ASN A 11 22.00 8.07 16.71
N GLY A 12 21.03 7.71 17.55
CA GLY A 12 20.62 6.33 17.81
C GLY A 12 19.96 5.73 16.57
N SER A 13 20.77 4.99 15.82
CA SER A 13 20.43 4.10 14.71
C SER A 13 19.18 3.24 14.95
N SER A 14 18.27 3.21 13.96
CA SER A 14 17.77 1.98 13.32
C SER A 14 16.68 2.33 12.30
N ALA A 15 17.07 2.72 11.09
CA ALA A 15 16.20 2.66 9.92
C ALA A 15 17.01 2.35 8.66
N GLU A 16 18.10 1.58 8.79
CA GLU A 16 18.85 1.08 7.63
C GLU A 16 18.27 -0.27 7.18
N SER A 17 17.77 -0.24 5.94
CA SER A 17 17.67 -1.35 4.99
C SER A 17 16.79 -2.55 5.36
N VAL A 18 15.46 -2.36 5.23
CA VAL A 18 14.55 -3.43 4.80
C VAL A 18 14.29 -3.32 3.28
N ALA A 19 15.34 -3.09 2.50
CA ALA A 19 15.28 -2.99 1.04
C ALA A 19 16.07 -4.14 0.37
N ALA A 20 16.26 -5.26 1.08
CA ALA A 20 16.85 -6.44 0.51
C ALA A 20 15.72 -7.40 0.10
N ASP A 21 15.44 -7.44 -1.20
CA ASP A 21 14.60 -8.44 -1.87
C ASP A 21 13.06 -8.28 -1.77
N LEU A 22 12.54 -7.05 -1.83
CA LEU A 22 11.11 -6.86 -2.05
C LEU A 22 10.86 -6.49 -3.53
N PRO A 23 9.90 -7.14 -4.21
CA PRO A 23 9.60 -6.84 -5.60
C PRO A 23 9.16 -5.38 -5.72
N VAL A 24 9.79 -4.65 -6.65
CA VAL A 24 9.39 -3.29 -7.01
C VAL A 24 8.08 -3.36 -7.75
N ILE A 25 7.08 -2.65 -7.25
CA ILE A 25 5.76 -2.50 -7.85
C ILE A 25 5.73 -1.20 -8.65
N GLU A 26 5.35 -1.28 -9.92
CA GLU A 26 5.18 -0.12 -10.78
C GLU A 26 3.71 0.20 -11.01
N LEU A 27 3.30 1.40 -10.63
CA LEU A 27 1.97 1.92 -10.87
C LEU A 27 1.81 2.32 -12.36
N VAL A 28 0.92 1.64 -13.07
CA VAL A 28 0.58 1.96 -14.49
C VAL A 28 -0.13 3.31 -14.60
N HIS A 29 -0.84 3.68 -13.55
CA HIS A 29 -1.42 5.00 -13.34
C HIS A 29 -0.96 5.54 -12.01
N PRO A 30 -0.54 6.83 -11.93
CA PRO A 30 -0.13 7.38 -10.66
C PRO A 30 -1.27 7.30 -9.65
N MET A 31 -0.91 7.13 -8.37
CA MET A 31 -1.90 7.11 -7.31
C MET A 31 -2.62 8.47 -7.25
N PRO A 32 -3.96 8.51 -7.16
CA PRO A 32 -4.70 9.75 -6.98
C PRO A 32 -4.13 10.59 -5.82
N GLY A 33 -3.82 11.86 -6.08
CA GLY A 33 -3.17 12.76 -5.11
C GLY A 33 -1.63 12.73 -5.11
N PHE A 34 -1.01 11.74 -5.74
CA PHE A 34 0.45 11.56 -5.78
C PHE A 34 0.97 11.34 -7.23
N PRO A 35 0.78 12.32 -8.14
CA PRO A 35 1.05 12.17 -9.57
C PRO A 35 2.52 11.87 -9.93
N ALA A 36 3.46 12.25 -9.05
CA ALA A 36 4.89 12.10 -9.26
C ALA A 36 5.43 10.72 -8.84
N HIS A 37 4.66 9.92 -8.10
CA HIS A 37 5.14 8.68 -7.50
C HIS A 37 4.53 7.47 -8.21
N ARG A 38 5.39 6.62 -8.76
CA ARG A 38 4.97 5.42 -9.49
C ARG A 38 5.66 4.14 -9.05
N ARG A 39 6.78 4.23 -8.35
CA ARG A 39 7.56 3.07 -7.94
C ARG A 39 7.42 2.88 -6.46
N PHE A 40 6.91 1.72 -6.07
CA PHE A 40 6.67 1.38 -4.69
C PHE A 40 7.28 0.02 -4.36
N ALA A 41 7.63 -0.20 -3.10
CA ALA A 41 7.94 -1.52 -2.57
C ALA A 41 6.88 -1.90 -1.52
N LEU A 42 6.43 -3.15 -1.55
CA LEU A 42 5.51 -3.67 -0.54
C LEU A 42 6.32 -4.28 0.61
N VAL A 43 6.34 -3.62 1.75
CA VAL A 43 7.09 -4.03 2.95
C VAL A 43 6.13 -4.57 3.99
N ARG A 44 6.33 -5.81 4.44
CA ARG A 44 5.54 -6.38 5.54
C ARG A 44 5.93 -5.68 6.86
N LEU A 45 4.94 -5.35 7.68
CA LEU A 45 5.14 -4.67 8.97
C LEU A 45 4.93 -5.59 10.18
N ASP A 46 4.24 -6.71 10.00
CA ASP A 46 3.99 -7.72 11.03
C ASP A 46 4.45 -9.12 10.59
N GLU A 47 4.52 -10.04 11.55
CA GLU A 47 4.97 -11.42 11.34
C GLU A 47 3.95 -12.28 10.59
N ASP A 48 2.64 -12.01 10.77
CA ASP A 48 1.56 -12.68 10.04
C ASP A 48 1.47 -12.20 8.58
N GLY A 49 2.09 -11.05 8.27
CA GLY A 49 2.17 -10.46 6.93
C GLY A 49 0.86 -9.84 6.44
N VAL A 50 -0.08 -9.59 7.35
CA VAL A 50 -1.39 -9.00 7.03
C VAL A 50 -1.26 -7.49 6.86
N LEU A 51 -0.47 -6.83 7.70
CA LEU A 51 -0.20 -5.40 7.63
C LEU A 51 1.06 -5.15 6.81
N CYS A 52 0.90 -4.42 5.72
CA CYS A 52 2.00 -4.01 4.87
C CYS A 52 2.06 -2.49 4.73
N ALA A 53 3.24 -1.99 4.36
CA ALA A 53 3.46 -0.63 3.90
C ALA A 53 3.81 -0.66 2.41
N LEU A 54 3.00 0.00 1.59
CA LEU A 54 3.36 0.34 0.22
C LEU A 54 4.19 1.62 0.26
N ARG A 55 5.52 1.47 0.23
CA ARG A 55 6.50 2.56 0.38
C ARG A 55 6.98 3.07 -0.96
N SER A 56 6.96 4.38 -1.17
CA SER A 56 7.52 4.98 -2.38
C SER A 56 9.03 4.79 -2.40
N LEU A 57 9.57 4.43 -3.56
CA LEU A 57 11.02 4.37 -3.80
C LEU A 57 11.60 5.73 -4.19
N ASP A 58 10.74 6.68 -4.55
CA ASP A 58 11.11 8.04 -4.95
C ASP A 58 11.07 9.02 -3.76
N ASP A 59 10.32 8.69 -2.71
CA ASP A 59 10.14 9.52 -1.52
C ASP A 59 10.01 8.65 -0.26
N PRO A 60 11.02 8.63 0.64
CA PRO A 60 11.01 7.78 1.82
C PRO A 60 9.94 8.16 2.86
N ASP A 61 9.44 9.40 2.83
CA ASP A 61 8.39 9.86 3.74
C ASP A 61 6.99 9.42 3.26
N LEU A 62 6.85 9.09 1.98
CA LEU A 62 5.58 8.64 1.39
C LEU A 62 5.40 7.12 1.53
N ARG A 63 4.41 6.74 2.34
CA ARG A 63 3.98 5.35 2.48
C ARG A 63 2.47 5.24 2.73
N PHE A 64 1.87 4.17 2.23
CA PHE A 64 0.49 3.81 2.51
C PHE A 64 0.45 2.53 3.34
N LEU A 65 -0.34 2.52 4.41
CA LEU A 65 -0.66 1.28 5.10
C LEU A 65 -1.67 0.53 4.27
N VAL A 66 -1.40 -0.74 4.01
CA VAL A 66 -2.24 -1.59 3.17
C VAL A 66 -2.40 -2.97 3.79
N VAL A 67 -3.54 -3.59 3.55
CA VAL A 67 -3.85 -4.95 4.00
C VAL A 67 -4.51 -5.73 2.87
N PRO A 68 -4.35 -7.06 2.81
CA PRO A 68 -5.22 -7.88 1.99
C PRO A 68 -6.65 -7.82 2.56
N PRO A 69 -7.64 -7.29 1.82
CA PRO A 69 -8.96 -7.03 2.39
C PRO A 69 -9.68 -8.33 2.79
N HIS A 70 -9.39 -9.47 2.17
CA HIS A 70 -9.98 -10.76 2.52
C HIS A 70 -9.67 -11.20 3.97
N ALA A 71 -8.63 -10.66 4.60
CA ALA A 71 -8.29 -10.97 5.99
C ALA A 71 -9.30 -10.38 6.99
N PHE A 72 -9.98 -9.27 6.63
CA PHE A 72 -10.96 -8.59 7.47
C PHE A 72 -12.38 -8.64 6.89
N PHE A 73 -12.48 -8.75 5.56
CA PHE A 73 -13.71 -8.76 4.78
C PHE A 73 -13.72 -10.01 3.89
N PRO A 74 -14.00 -11.21 4.43
CA PRO A 74 -13.90 -12.47 3.67
C PRO A 74 -14.88 -12.56 2.50
N GLU A 75 -15.97 -11.80 2.54
CA GLU A 75 -16.96 -11.72 1.45
C GLU A 75 -16.61 -10.66 0.38
N TYR A 76 -15.52 -9.90 0.56
CA TYR A 76 -15.13 -8.86 -0.38
C TYR A 76 -14.50 -9.45 -1.65
N ALA A 77 -15.28 -9.47 -2.72
CA ALA A 77 -14.90 -9.98 -4.04
C ALA A 77 -15.19 -8.91 -5.12
N PRO A 78 -14.34 -7.89 -5.27
CA PRO A 78 -14.58 -6.82 -6.23
C PRO A 78 -14.48 -7.33 -7.67
N VAL A 79 -15.34 -6.80 -8.54
CA VAL A 79 -15.30 -7.07 -9.98
C VAL A 79 -14.44 -6.01 -10.66
N ILE A 80 -13.42 -6.45 -11.39
CA ILE A 80 -12.52 -5.59 -12.16
C ILE A 80 -12.88 -5.71 -13.64
N ASP A 81 -12.94 -4.59 -14.34
CA ASP A 81 -13.25 -4.55 -15.76
C ASP A 81 -12.08 -5.07 -16.63
N ASP A 82 -12.41 -5.57 -17.83
CA ASP A 82 -11.44 -6.15 -18.75
C ASP A 82 -10.32 -5.17 -19.16
N ALA A 83 -10.60 -3.86 -19.22
CA ALA A 83 -9.59 -2.88 -19.61
C ALA A 83 -8.51 -2.74 -18.53
N THR A 84 -8.91 -2.61 -17.26
CA THR A 84 -7.99 -2.61 -16.11
C THR A 84 -7.19 -3.92 -16.04
N ALA A 85 -7.86 -5.07 -16.19
CA ALA A 85 -7.19 -6.37 -16.17
C ALA A 85 -6.14 -6.49 -17.29
N SER A 86 -6.48 -6.06 -18.51
CA SER A 86 -5.57 -6.07 -19.65
C SER A 86 -4.36 -5.14 -19.45
N GLU A 87 -4.54 -3.96 -18.84
CA GLU A 87 -3.45 -3.02 -18.61
C GLU A 87 -2.41 -3.55 -17.61
N LEU A 88 -2.91 -4.19 -16.55
CA LEU A 88 -2.08 -4.90 -15.56
C LEU A 88 -1.47 -6.19 -16.11
N GLY A 89 -1.92 -6.67 -17.27
CA GLY A 89 -1.51 -7.95 -17.85
C GLY A 89 -2.01 -9.15 -17.06
N VAL A 90 -3.16 -9.02 -16.40
CA VAL A 90 -3.78 -10.08 -15.61
C VAL A 90 -4.40 -11.10 -16.56
N THR A 91 -4.01 -12.37 -16.39
CA THR A 91 -4.61 -13.49 -17.14
C THR A 91 -5.45 -14.39 -16.25
N ARG A 92 -5.17 -14.42 -14.94
CA ARG A 92 -5.88 -15.19 -13.93
C ARG A 92 -6.04 -14.36 -12.67
N ALA A 93 -7.18 -14.51 -11.99
CA ALA A 93 -7.46 -13.78 -10.75
C ALA A 93 -6.47 -14.13 -9.62
N GLU A 94 -5.95 -15.36 -9.61
CA GLU A 94 -4.95 -15.82 -8.63
C GLU A 94 -3.59 -15.11 -8.74
N ASP A 95 -3.32 -14.47 -9.87
CA ASP A 95 -2.11 -13.68 -10.10
C ASP A 95 -2.21 -12.26 -9.54
N VAL A 96 -3.40 -11.88 -9.04
CA VAL A 96 -3.67 -10.54 -8.53
C VAL A 96 -3.61 -10.54 -7.02
N LEU A 97 -2.63 -9.81 -6.48
CA LEU A 97 -2.64 -9.40 -5.10
C LEU A 97 -3.55 -8.17 -4.96
N LEU A 98 -4.63 -8.35 -4.22
CA LEU A 98 -5.59 -7.30 -3.88
C LEU A 98 -5.21 -6.68 -2.53
N LEU A 99 -5.06 -5.36 -2.50
CA LEU A 99 -4.69 -4.58 -1.32
C LEU A 99 -5.70 -3.46 -1.09
N SER A 100 -6.11 -3.26 0.14
CA SER A 100 -6.92 -2.10 0.55
C SER A 100 -6.05 -1.12 1.33
N VAL A 101 -6.14 0.16 0.97
CA VAL A 101 -5.46 1.24 1.70
C VAL A 101 -6.17 1.49 3.02
N LEU A 102 -5.40 1.59 4.10
CA LEU A 102 -5.89 1.92 5.43
C LEU A 102 -5.74 3.41 5.72
N THR A 103 -6.75 3.97 6.38
CA THR A 103 -6.67 5.25 7.09
C THR A 103 -6.57 4.93 8.58
N ALA A 104 -5.37 5.09 9.14
CA ALA A 104 -5.12 4.82 10.55
C ALA A 104 -5.87 5.80 11.46
N GLY A 105 -6.65 5.26 12.39
CA GLY A 105 -7.28 6.02 13.45
C GLY A 105 -6.48 5.99 14.75
N PRO A 106 -6.95 6.67 15.82
CA PRO A 106 -6.34 6.59 17.16
C PRO A 106 -6.36 5.18 17.76
N SER A 107 -7.23 4.30 17.28
CA SER A 107 -7.27 2.87 17.62
C SER A 107 -7.57 2.01 16.39
N LEU A 108 -7.48 0.68 16.54
CA LEU A 108 -7.86 -0.24 15.46
C LEU A 108 -9.35 -0.12 15.10
N ALA A 109 -10.22 0.14 16.09
CA ALA A 109 -11.66 0.36 15.88
C ALA A 109 -11.96 1.65 15.10
N ASP A 110 -11.08 2.65 15.17
CA ASP A 110 -11.18 3.88 14.39
C ASP A 110 -10.46 3.79 13.04
N THR A 111 -9.75 2.69 12.79
CA THR A 111 -9.03 2.47 11.53
C THR A 111 -10.03 2.04 10.46
N THR A 112 -9.94 2.66 9.29
CA THR A 112 -10.83 2.37 8.18
C THR A 112 -10.06 1.87 6.97
N ALA A 113 -10.70 1.05 6.15
CA ALA A 113 -10.20 0.50 4.90
C ALA A 113 -10.96 1.13 3.72
N ASN A 114 -10.22 1.50 2.68
CA ASN A 114 -10.78 1.98 1.43
C ASN A 114 -11.12 0.79 0.51
N LEU A 115 -12.34 0.28 0.64
CA LEU A 115 -12.86 -0.78 -0.23
C LEU A 115 -13.38 -0.26 -1.56
N LEU A 116 -13.70 1.04 -1.68
CA LEU A 116 -14.10 1.62 -2.96
C LEU A 116 -12.95 1.70 -3.96
N ALA A 117 -11.73 1.93 -3.48
CA ALA A 117 -10.56 2.12 -4.33
C ALA A 117 -9.38 1.22 -3.94
N PRO A 118 -9.48 -0.11 -4.17
CA PRO A 118 -8.39 -1.02 -3.88
C PRO A 118 -7.19 -0.83 -4.82
N VAL A 119 -6.02 -1.23 -4.34
CA VAL A 119 -4.80 -1.38 -5.14
C VAL A 119 -4.71 -2.82 -5.62
N LEU A 120 -4.68 -3.00 -6.93
CA LEU A 120 -4.44 -4.27 -7.59
C LEU A 120 -2.97 -4.36 -7.95
N VAL A 121 -2.33 -5.49 -7.67
CA VAL A 121 -0.95 -5.76 -8.06
C VAL A 121 -0.89 -7.10 -8.79
N ASN A 122 -0.46 -7.11 -10.03
CA ASN A 122 -0.15 -8.35 -10.72
C ASN A 122 1.21 -8.86 -10.24
N THR A 123 1.25 -10.05 -9.64
CA THR A 123 2.45 -10.60 -9.01
C THR A 123 3.50 -11.06 -10.02
N HIS A 124 3.12 -11.33 -11.28
CA HIS A 124 4.06 -11.69 -12.35
C HIS A 124 4.68 -10.49 -13.04
N THR A 125 3.85 -9.50 -13.38
CA THR A 125 4.32 -8.30 -14.10
C THR A 125 4.80 -7.19 -13.17
N GLN A 126 4.50 -7.30 -11.87
CA GLN A 126 4.73 -6.30 -10.83
C GLN A 126 4.05 -4.95 -11.13
N ARG A 127 3.09 -4.93 -12.05
CA ARG A 127 2.28 -3.77 -12.36
C ARG A 127 1.14 -3.64 -11.39
N ALA A 128 0.86 -2.41 -10.98
CA ALA A 128 -0.24 -2.11 -10.09
C ALA A 128 -1.06 -0.91 -10.55
N CYS A 129 -2.31 -0.85 -10.12
CA CYS A 129 -3.14 0.33 -10.23
C CYS A 129 -4.05 0.44 -9.01
N GLN A 130 -4.38 1.67 -8.63
CA GLN A 130 -5.52 1.91 -7.76
C GLN A 130 -6.75 2.11 -8.64
N VAL A 131 -7.70 1.18 -8.58
CA VAL A 131 -8.94 1.22 -9.36
C VAL A 131 -10.05 1.75 -8.48
N VAL A 132 -10.88 2.65 -8.99
CA VAL A 132 -12.12 3.05 -8.31
C VAL A 132 -13.25 2.16 -8.82
N LEU A 133 -13.87 1.41 -7.92
CA LEU A 133 -14.93 0.47 -8.26
C LEU A 133 -16.26 1.20 -8.41
N ASP A 134 -17.06 0.78 -9.39
CA ASP A 134 -18.42 1.29 -9.62
C ASP A 134 -19.45 0.47 -8.83
N ASP A 135 -19.28 0.41 -7.50
CA ASP A 135 -20.23 -0.26 -6.61
C ASP A 135 -20.66 0.72 -5.49
N PRO A 136 -21.96 1.11 -5.46
CA PRO A 136 -22.46 2.07 -4.49
C PRO A 136 -22.51 1.54 -3.05
N ALA A 137 -22.37 0.24 -2.83
CA ALA A 137 -22.28 -0.35 -1.50
C ALA A 137 -20.88 -0.20 -0.87
N LEU A 138 -19.85 0.08 -1.67
CA LEU A 138 -18.48 0.24 -1.21
C LEU A 138 -18.20 1.64 -0.70
N SER A 139 -17.31 1.74 0.28
CA SER A 139 -16.95 2.99 0.94
C SER A 139 -15.44 3.15 1.04
N THR A 140 -14.99 4.41 1.02
CA THR A 140 -13.58 4.76 1.29
C THR A 140 -13.22 4.69 2.76
N HIS A 141 -14.22 4.61 3.65
CA HIS A 141 -14.05 4.60 5.11
C HIS A 141 -14.82 3.43 5.75
N THR A 142 -14.57 2.22 5.27
CA THR A 142 -15.19 1.02 5.87
C THR A 142 -14.45 0.68 7.17
N PRO A 143 -15.12 0.53 8.33
CA PRO A 143 -14.45 0.16 9.58
C PRO A 143 -13.70 -1.17 9.45
N LEU A 144 -12.44 -1.21 9.90
CA LEU A 144 -11.58 -2.40 9.76
C LEU A 144 -11.96 -3.52 10.73
N VAL A 145 -12.43 -3.15 11.93
CA VAL A 145 -12.98 -4.05 12.93
C VAL A 145 -14.27 -3.44 13.47
N ALA A 146 -15.28 -4.28 13.70
CA ALA A 146 -16.58 -3.90 14.25
C ALA A 146 -16.64 -4.16 15.76
#